data_AF-A0A7V9KX76-F1
#
_entry.id   AF-A0A7V9KX76-F1
#
_cell.length_a   1.000
_cell.length_b   1.000
_cell.length_c   1.000
_cell.angle_alpha   90.00
_cell.angle_beta   90.00
_cell.angle_gamma   90.00
#
_symmetry.space_group_name_H-M   'P 1'
#
loop_
_entity.id
_entity.type
_entity.pdbx_description
1 polymer ?
#
loop_
_entity_poly.entity_id
_entity_poly.type
_entity_poly.pdbx_seq_one_letter_code
_entity_poly.pdbx_strand_id
1 'polypeptide(L)'
;MCIAIETYRSARQHGASDAEAQRAVKAAASFAGMRSRIAGWLDDLGVNDAVGVESATELFDEPASLHTTSLVRYPVFVGEAMANYRGTSPRPEASPLLRSLISELLIPELSGLRGALIVPMGTAVARALVSLEVPFLDRCLLGFPHPSGANGWANRQFAENRVRLRAAVAHWNRSPRTGEPARRN
;
A
#
# COMPACT_ATOMS: atom_id res chain seq x y z
N MET A 1 -8.81 -11.01 11.14
CA MET A 1 -10.14 -11.28 10.55
C MET A 1 -11.27 -10.86 11.50
N CYS A 2 -11.15 -11.06 12.82
CA CYS A 2 -12.16 -10.64 13.80
C CYS A 2 -12.55 -9.16 13.67
N ILE A 3 -11.58 -8.24 13.64
CA ILE A 3 -11.82 -6.78 13.50
C ILE A 3 -12.75 -6.46 12.33
N ALA A 4 -12.51 -7.03 11.14
CA ALA A 4 -13.33 -6.73 9.97
C ALA A 4 -14.79 -7.18 10.13
N ILE A 5 -15.02 -8.37 10.66
CA ILE A 5 -16.38 -8.92 10.85
C ILE A 5 -17.10 -8.17 11.98
N GLU A 6 -16.39 -7.89 13.07
CA GLU A 6 -16.92 -7.17 14.24
C GLU A 6 -17.28 -5.73 13.89
N THR A 7 -16.39 -5.00 13.20
CA THR A 7 -16.65 -3.63 12.75
C THR A 7 -17.83 -3.59 11.77
N TYR A 8 -17.91 -4.53 10.82
CA TYR A 8 -19.05 -4.58 9.88
C TYR A 8 -20.37 -4.79 10.62
N ARG A 9 -20.43 -5.80 11.50
CA ARG A 9 -21.63 -6.12 12.27
C ARG A 9 -22.07 -4.96 13.14
N SER A 10 -21.13 -4.34 13.84
CA SER A 10 -21.41 -3.18 14.68
C SER A 10 -21.97 -2.01 13.86
N ALA A 11 -21.33 -1.64 12.74
CA ALA A 11 -21.81 -0.55 11.89
C ALA A 11 -23.23 -0.82 11.36
N ARG A 12 -23.48 -2.05 10.90
CA ARG A 12 -24.80 -2.48 10.43
C ARG A 12 -25.87 -2.44 11.52
N GLN A 13 -25.53 -2.81 12.75
CA GLN A 13 -26.44 -2.75 13.91
C GLN A 13 -26.82 -1.31 14.28
N HIS A 14 -25.95 -0.34 13.99
CA HIS A 14 -26.22 1.09 14.22
C HIS A 14 -26.85 1.79 13.00
N GLY A 15 -27.38 1.04 12.04
CA GLY A 15 -28.14 1.57 10.90
C GLY A 15 -27.29 2.08 9.73
N ALA A 16 -25.98 1.87 9.74
CA ALA A 16 -25.13 2.25 8.62
C ALA A 16 -25.47 1.44 7.36
N SER A 17 -25.43 2.08 6.19
CA SER A 17 -25.51 1.41 4.90
C SER A 17 -24.32 0.46 4.69
N ASP A 18 -24.43 -0.45 3.72
CA ASP A 18 -23.33 -1.38 3.40
C ASP A 18 -22.05 -0.64 2.99
N ALA A 19 -22.20 0.46 2.23
CA ALA A 19 -21.08 1.29 1.81
C ALA A 19 -20.39 1.97 3.01
N GLU A 20 -21.16 2.44 4.00
CA GLU A 20 -20.61 3.00 5.24
C GLU A 20 -19.92 1.94 6.09
N ALA A 21 -20.54 0.78 6.24
CA ALA A 21 -19.97 -0.33 6.99
C ALA A 21 -18.65 -0.82 6.34
N GLN A 22 -18.59 -0.92 5.01
CA GLN A 22 -17.35 -1.26 4.30
C GLN A 22 -16.26 -0.21 4.46
N ARG A 23 -16.61 1.09 4.45
CA ARG A 23 -15.65 2.18 4.75
C ARG A 23 -15.11 2.06 6.16
N ALA A 24 -15.98 1.80 7.16
CA ALA A 24 -15.57 1.59 8.54
C ALA A 24 -14.64 0.36 8.68
N VAL A 25 -14.96 -0.75 8.02
CA VAL A 25 -14.08 -1.94 7.98
C VAL A 25 -12.73 -1.61 7.35
N LYS A 26 -12.70 -0.91 6.22
CA LYS A 26 -11.45 -0.51 5.56
C LYS A 26 -10.61 0.34 6.51
N ALA A 27 -11.23 1.31 7.19
CA ALA A 27 -10.57 2.19 8.15
C ALA A 27 -10.13 1.47 9.44
N ALA A 28 -10.82 0.44 9.91
CA ALA A 28 -10.46 -0.27 11.14
C ALA A 28 -9.46 -1.42 10.91
N ALA A 29 -9.64 -2.19 9.83
CA ALA A 29 -8.90 -3.43 9.62
C ALA A 29 -7.60 -3.26 8.81
N SER A 30 -7.52 -2.25 7.92
CA SER A 30 -6.32 -2.04 7.10
C SER A 30 -5.10 -1.79 7.98
N PHE A 31 -4.08 -2.62 7.80
CA PHE A 31 -2.81 -2.58 8.53
C PHE A 31 -2.94 -2.52 10.06
N ALA A 32 -4.05 -3.01 10.64
CA ALA A 32 -4.23 -3.06 12.08
C ALA A 32 -3.04 -3.79 12.74
N GLY A 33 -2.46 -3.17 13.78
CA GLY A 33 -1.24 -3.65 14.45
C GLY A 33 0.08 -3.37 13.72
N MET A 34 0.05 -2.73 12.54
CA MET A 34 1.25 -2.42 11.74
C MET A 34 1.38 -0.93 11.39
N ARG A 35 0.35 -0.10 11.63
CA ARG A 35 0.31 1.32 11.24
C ARG A 35 1.47 2.14 11.78
N SER A 36 1.75 2.04 13.08
CA SER A 36 2.84 2.79 13.72
C SER A 36 4.20 2.50 13.08
N ARG A 37 4.43 1.23 12.70
CA ARG A 37 5.65 0.82 12.02
C ARG A 37 5.76 1.42 10.62
N ILE A 38 4.66 1.39 9.85
CA ILE A 38 4.60 1.98 8.51
C ILE A 38 4.80 3.49 8.61
N ALA A 39 4.07 4.15 9.50
CA ALA A 39 4.16 5.59 9.75
C ALA A 39 5.58 6.00 10.13
N GLY A 40 6.23 5.30 11.07
CA GLY A 40 7.60 5.62 11.47
C GLY A 40 8.62 5.53 10.31
N TRP A 41 8.44 4.59 9.38
CA TRP A 41 9.27 4.56 8.16
C TRP A 41 8.92 5.69 7.19
N LEU A 42 7.65 6.04 7.04
CA LEU A 42 7.24 7.15 6.16
C LEU A 42 7.71 8.51 6.71
N ASP A 43 7.63 8.71 8.02
CA ASP A 43 8.14 9.89 8.73
C ASP A 43 9.66 9.97 8.60
N ASP A 44 10.37 8.85 8.77
CA ASP A 44 11.81 8.80 8.53
C ASP A 44 12.18 9.16 7.08
N LEU A 45 11.32 8.87 6.11
CA LEU A 45 11.54 9.26 4.71
C LEU A 45 11.13 10.71 4.40
N GLY A 46 10.50 11.43 5.34
CA GLY A 46 9.99 12.80 5.16
C GLY A 46 8.67 12.87 4.39
N VAL A 47 7.88 11.80 4.41
CA VAL A 47 6.58 11.77 3.71
C VAL A 47 5.55 12.66 4.39
N ASN A 48 5.54 12.71 5.72
CA ASN A 48 4.70 13.59 6.53
C ASN A 48 4.87 15.07 6.11
N ASP A 49 6.11 15.54 6.01
CA ASP A 49 6.42 16.90 5.55
C ASP A 49 5.94 17.14 4.11
N ALA A 50 6.13 16.15 3.23
CA ALA A 50 5.76 16.25 1.81
C ALA A 50 4.23 16.29 1.58
N VAL A 51 3.44 15.76 2.51
CA VAL A 51 1.97 15.78 2.45
C VAL A 51 1.34 16.79 3.40
N GLY A 52 2.12 17.42 4.28
CA GLY A 52 1.69 18.51 5.15
C GLY A 52 0.98 18.04 6.44
N VAL A 53 1.38 16.90 6.99
CA VAL A 53 0.87 16.36 8.27
C VAL A 53 2.02 16.26 9.28
N GLU A 54 1.72 16.23 10.58
CA GLU A 54 2.75 16.10 11.62
C GLU A 54 3.38 14.71 11.60
N SER A 55 2.55 13.67 11.46
CA SER A 55 3.00 12.28 11.26
C SER A 55 2.14 11.56 10.22
N ALA A 56 2.77 10.64 9.48
CA ALA A 56 2.10 9.72 8.57
C ALA A 56 1.08 8.79 9.28
N THR A 57 1.03 8.79 10.62
CA THR A 57 -0.06 8.16 11.38
C THR A 57 -1.42 8.77 11.03
N GLU A 58 -1.49 10.09 10.85
CA GLU A 58 -2.73 10.81 10.53
C GLU A 58 -3.36 10.33 9.21
N LEU A 59 -2.54 9.85 8.27
CA LEU A 59 -3.01 9.27 7.01
C LEU A 59 -3.90 8.03 7.22
N PHE A 60 -3.75 7.33 8.34
CA PHE A 60 -4.60 6.18 8.65
C PHE A 60 -5.91 6.56 9.37
N ASP A 61 -5.98 7.78 9.90
CA ASP A 61 -7.14 8.30 10.62
C ASP A 61 -8.10 9.02 9.66
N GLU A 62 -7.59 9.53 8.53
CA GLU A 62 -8.37 10.14 7.46
C GLU A 62 -8.49 9.24 6.21
N PRO A 63 -9.68 8.63 5.97
CA PRO A 63 -9.86 7.71 4.83
C PRO A 63 -9.66 8.34 3.44
N ALA A 64 -9.75 9.67 3.33
CA ALA A 64 -9.57 10.38 2.06
C ALA A 64 -8.09 10.55 1.68
N SER A 65 -7.19 10.54 2.67
CA SER A 65 -5.77 10.86 2.51
C SER A 65 -4.92 9.61 2.22
N LEU A 66 -5.49 8.40 2.41
CA LEU A 66 -4.83 7.12 2.19
C LEU A 66 -5.67 6.16 1.36
N HIS A 67 -5.13 5.74 0.22
CA HIS A 67 -5.70 4.65 -0.56
C HIS A 67 -4.96 3.34 -0.32
N THR A 68 -5.62 2.38 0.34
CA THR A 68 -5.11 1.00 0.48
C THR A 68 -5.70 0.09 -0.59
N THR A 69 -4.83 -0.71 -1.21
CA THR A 69 -5.17 -1.77 -2.19
C THR A 69 -4.13 -2.90 -2.10
N SER A 70 -4.35 -3.98 -2.85
CA SER A 70 -3.52 -5.19 -2.83
C SER A 70 -3.07 -5.56 -4.23
N LEU A 71 -1.82 -6.04 -4.36
CA LEU A 71 -1.28 -6.52 -5.64
C LEU A 71 -2.24 -7.52 -6.32
N VAL A 72 -2.74 -8.47 -5.53
CA VAL A 72 -3.83 -9.36 -5.93
C VAL A 72 -5.06 -8.96 -5.11
N ARG A 73 -6.14 -8.54 -5.79
CA ARG A 73 -7.32 -7.94 -5.15
C ARG A 73 -8.05 -8.91 -4.21
N TYR A 74 -8.10 -10.18 -4.60
CA TYR A 74 -8.86 -11.20 -3.89
C TYR A 74 -7.92 -12.14 -3.11
N PRO A 75 -8.37 -12.72 -1.98
CA PRO A 75 -7.61 -13.73 -1.26
C PRO A 75 -7.25 -14.91 -2.18
N VAL A 76 -5.98 -15.30 -2.15
CA VAL A 76 -5.47 -16.45 -2.91
C VAL A 76 -4.93 -17.48 -1.94
N PHE A 77 -5.32 -18.73 -2.16
CA PHE A 77 -4.88 -19.89 -1.40
C PHE A 77 -4.16 -20.86 -2.33
N VAL A 78 -3.18 -21.59 -1.80
CA VAL A 78 -2.35 -22.53 -2.57
C VAL A 78 -2.32 -23.91 -1.92
N GLY A 79 -2.37 -24.94 -2.77
CA GLY A 79 -2.32 -26.35 -2.37
C GLY A 79 -3.59 -26.85 -1.68
N GLU A 80 -3.58 -28.14 -1.34
CA GLU A 80 -4.73 -28.82 -0.73
C GLU A 80 -5.03 -28.32 0.69
N ALA A 81 -4.01 -27.86 1.41
CA ALA A 81 -4.16 -27.28 2.74
C ALA A 81 -4.74 -25.85 2.73
N MET A 82 -5.06 -25.28 1.56
CA MET A 82 -5.59 -23.93 1.39
C MET A 82 -4.76 -22.88 2.15
N ALA A 83 -3.44 -22.98 2.06
CA ALA A 83 -2.53 -22.08 2.75
C ALA A 83 -2.54 -20.68 2.10
N ASN A 84 -2.37 -19.63 2.91
CA ASN A 84 -2.26 -18.26 2.40
C ASN A 84 -1.13 -18.14 1.37
N TYR A 85 -1.45 -17.62 0.20
CA TYR A 85 -0.47 -17.32 -0.82
C TYR A 85 0.49 -16.20 -0.39
N ARG A 86 1.80 -16.41 -0.56
CA ARG A 86 2.87 -15.50 -0.07
C ARG A 86 3.58 -14.71 -1.18
N GLY A 87 3.12 -14.80 -2.43
CA GLY A 87 3.71 -14.03 -3.54
C GLY A 87 4.96 -14.64 -4.20
N THR A 88 5.26 -15.92 -3.95
CA THR A 88 6.52 -16.55 -4.41
C THR A 88 6.33 -17.74 -5.35
N SER A 89 5.39 -18.64 -5.06
CA SER A 89 5.18 -19.87 -5.83
C SER A 89 3.68 -20.08 -6.14
N PRO A 90 3.22 -19.75 -7.36
CA PRO A 90 3.96 -19.10 -8.45
C PRO A 90 4.30 -17.64 -8.11
N ARG A 91 5.14 -16.98 -8.90
CA ARG A 91 5.26 -15.51 -8.82
C ARG A 91 3.98 -14.86 -9.40
N PRO A 92 3.49 -13.74 -8.86
CA PRO A 92 2.25 -13.12 -9.33
C PRO A 92 2.27 -12.83 -10.84
N GLU A 93 3.37 -12.29 -11.34
CA GLU A 93 3.58 -11.93 -12.75
C GLU A 93 3.72 -13.15 -13.68
N ALA A 94 4.07 -14.33 -13.13
CA ALA A 94 4.29 -15.55 -13.89
C ALA A 94 3.03 -16.43 -14.00
N SER A 95 2.01 -16.18 -13.17
CA SER A 95 0.72 -16.87 -13.25
C SER A 95 -0.23 -16.09 -14.16
N PRO A 96 -0.78 -16.69 -15.24
CA PRO A 96 -1.72 -16.00 -16.13
C PRO A 96 -2.92 -15.39 -15.38
N LEU A 97 -3.47 -16.12 -14.40
CA LEU A 97 -4.61 -15.67 -13.59
C LEU A 97 -4.24 -14.49 -12.68
N LEU A 98 -3.11 -14.57 -11.97
CA LEU A 98 -2.72 -13.49 -11.07
C LEU A 98 -2.29 -12.24 -11.86
N ARG A 99 -1.62 -12.46 -13.00
CA ARG A 99 -1.25 -11.39 -13.93
C ARG A 99 -2.48 -10.68 -14.49
N SER A 100 -3.53 -11.40 -14.89
CA SER A 100 -4.76 -10.74 -15.38
C SER A 100 -5.42 -9.89 -14.30
N LEU A 101 -5.50 -10.39 -13.06
CA LEU A 101 -6.01 -9.60 -11.92
C LEU A 101 -5.19 -8.32 -11.68
N ILE A 102 -3.86 -8.39 -11.77
CA ILE A 102 -3.00 -7.20 -11.62
C ILE A 102 -3.26 -6.22 -12.77
N SER A 103 -3.24 -6.71 -14.00
CA SER A 103 -3.34 -5.88 -15.21
C SER A 103 -4.72 -5.24 -15.38
N GLU A 104 -5.79 -5.94 -15.01
CA GLU A 104 -7.17 -5.47 -15.23
C GLU A 104 -7.71 -4.66 -14.05
N LEU A 105 -7.18 -4.87 -12.83
CA LEU A 105 -7.70 -4.22 -11.63
C LEU A 105 -6.70 -3.23 -11.04
N LEU A 106 -5.50 -3.68 -10.68
CA LEU A 106 -4.54 -2.86 -9.94
C LEU A 106 -3.91 -1.77 -10.82
N ILE A 107 -3.44 -2.12 -12.01
CA ILE A 107 -2.75 -1.17 -12.89
C ILE A 107 -3.67 0.00 -13.26
N PRO A 108 -4.94 -0.22 -13.70
CA PRO A 108 -5.85 0.87 -13.99
C PRO A 108 -6.18 1.72 -12.75
N GLU A 109 -6.41 1.06 -11.60
CA GLU A 109 -6.67 1.72 -10.32
C GLU A 109 -5.53 2.71 -9.96
N LEU A 110 -4.28 2.23 -9.91
CA LEU A 110 -3.15 3.06 -9.52
C LEU A 110 -2.76 4.10 -10.57
N SER A 111 -3.02 3.82 -11.85
CA SER A 111 -2.84 4.79 -12.93
C SER A 111 -3.81 5.96 -12.82
N GLY A 112 -5.03 5.71 -12.32
CA GLY A 112 -6.03 6.75 -12.06
C GLY A 112 -5.65 7.71 -10.92
N LEU A 113 -4.84 7.26 -9.96
CA LEU A 113 -4.39 8.06 -8.81
C LEU A 113 -3.22 8.97 -9.20
N ARG A 114 -3.49 10.01 -9.99
CA ARG A 114 -2.46 10.96 -10.45
C ARG A 114 -1.87 11.73 -9.27
N GLY A 115 -0.54 11.76 -9.18
CA GLY A 115 0.19 12.45 -8.12
C GLY A 115 0.35 11.68 -6.81
N ALA A 116 -0.23 10.49 -6.66
CA ALA A 116 -0.06 9.68 -5.46
C ALA A 116 1.35 9.06 -5.37
N LEU A 117 1.93 9.07 -4.16
CA LEU A 117 3.10 8.26 -3.82
C LEU A 117 2.65 6.82 -3.59
N ILE A 118 3.23 5.88 -4.33
CA ILE A 118 2.86 4.46 -4.23
C ILE A 118 3.89 3.77 -3.35
N VAL A 119 3.43 2.98 -2.37
CA VAL A 119 4.30 2.26 -1.42
C VAL A 119 4.13 0.74 -1.57
N PRO A 120 4.89 0.10 -2.48
CA PRO A 120 4.85 -1.35 -2.66
C PRO A 120 5.47 -2.07 -1.45
N MET A 121 4.63 -2.66 -0.60
CA MET A 121 5.10 -3.31 0.62
C MET A 121 5.64 -4.71 0.32
N GLY A 122 6.97 -4.86 0.32
CA GLY A 122 7.64 -6.14 0.17
C GLY A 122 8.18 -6.45 -1.23
N THR A 123 9.15 -7.36 -1.27
CA THR A 123 9.94 -7.65 -2.48
C THR A 123 9.13 -8.27 -3.61
N ALA A 124 8.16 -9.14 -3.30
CA ALA A 124 7.29 -9.75 -4.31
C ALA A 124 6.45 -8.71 -5.05
N VAL A 125 5.92 -7.70 -4.33
CA VAL A 125 5.12 -6.62 -4.91
C VAL A 125 5.99 -5.73 -5.79
N ALA A 126 7.13 -5.26 -5.26
CA ALA A 126 8.06 -4.42 -6.02
C ALA A 126 8.54 -5.13 -7.30
N ARG A 127 8.90 -6.42 -7.21
CA ARG A 127 9.30 -7.24 -8.37
C ARG A 127 8.19 -7.31 -9.41
N ALA A 128 6.96 -7.61 -9.00
CA ALA A 128 5.85 -7.74 -9.94
C ALA A 128 5.59 -6.43 -10.70
N LEU A 129 5.60 -5.28 -10.01
CA LEU A 129 5.41 -3.97 -10.66
C LEU A 129 6.54 -3.65 -11.66
N VAL A 130 7.79 -3.97 -11.32
CA VAL A 130 8.93 -3.78 -12.22
C VAL A 130 8.84 -4.71 -13.42
N SER A 131 8.59 -6.01 -13.21
CA SER A 131 8.48 -7.00 -14.29
C SER A 131 7.33 -6.73 -15.26
N LEU A 132 6.29 -6.06 -14.80
CA LEU A 132 5.13 -5.68 -15.61
C LEU A 132 5.26 -4.29 -16.25
N GLU A 133 6.37 -3.59 -16.02
CA GLU A 133 6.67 -2.26 -16.59
C GLU A 133 5.51 -1.27 -16.39
N VAL A 134 4.98 -1.21 -15.16
CA VAL A 134 3.80 -0.38 -14.87
C VAL A 134 4.09 1.12 -15.11
N PRO A 135 3.11 1.90 -15.61
CA PRO A 135 3.36 3.27 -16.08
C PRO A 135 3.65 4.29 -14.98
N PHE A 136 3.55 3.89 -13.71
CA PHE A 136 3.71 4.73 -12.52
C PHE A 136 4.91 4.33 -11.66
N LEU A 137 5.88 3.58 -12.22
CA LEU A 137 7.08 3.13 -11.50
C LEU A 137 7.91 4.28 -10.90
N ASP A 138 7.90 5.44 -11.54
CA ASP A 138 8.58 6.66 -11.10
C ASP A 138 8.07 7.20 -9.75
N ARG A 139 6.84 6.85 -9.38
CA ARG A 139 6.19 7.25 -8.12
C ARG A 139 6.16 6.12 -7.09
N CYS A 140 6.86 5.01 -7.34
CA CYS A 140 6.89 3.86 -6.45
C CYS A 140 8.11 3.90 -5.51
N LEU A 141 7.86 3.72 -4.21
CA LEU A 141 8.89 3.42 -3.22
C LEU A 141 9.35 1.96 -3.31
N LEU A 142 9.92 1.58 -4.45
CA LEU A 142 10.46 0.22 -4.66
C LEU A 142 11.44 -0.11 -3.54
N GLY A 143 11.42 -1.32 -2.99
CA GLY A 143 12.27 -1.74 -1.86
C GLY A 143 11.78 -1.32 -0.48
N PHE A 144 10.58 -0.73 -0.37
CA PHE A 144 9.92 -0.57 0.92
C PHE A 144 9.62 -1.96 1.54
N PRO A 145 9.95 -2.18 2.81
CA PRO A 145 9.79 -3.49 3.44
C PRO A 145 8.32 -3.84 3.66
N HIS A 146 8.03 -5.15 3.75
CA HIS A 146 6.71 -5.58 4.22
C HIS A 146 6.61 -5.41 5.75
N PRO A 147 5.56 -4.79 6.30
CA PRO A 147 5.49 -4.36 7.71
C PRO A 147 5.19 -5.50 8.71
N SER A 148 4.74 -6.66 8.23
CA SER A 148 4.38 -7.82 9.08
C SER A 148 5.47 -8.17 10.10
N GLY A 149 5.05 -8.47 11.33
CA GLY A 149 5.93 -8.97 12.39
C GLY A 149 6.62 -10.30 12.04
N ALA A 150 6.07 -11.09 11.12
CA ALA A 150 6.73 -12.31 10.63
C ALA A 150 7.97 -12.01 9.76
N ASN A 151 8.13 -10.76 9.29
CA ASN A 151 9.32 -10.32 8.58
C ASN A 151 10.36 -9.75 9.58
N GLY A 152 11.16 -10.65 10.16
CA GLY A 152 12.26 -10.27 11.08
C GLY A 152 13.34 -9.37 10.43
N TRP A 153 13.39 -9.31 9.09
CA TRP A 153 14.38 -8.56 8.33
C TRP A 153 13.93 -7.16 7.90
N ALA A 154 12.67 -6.80 8.16
CA ALA A 154 12.08 -5.55 7.64
C ALA A 154 12.88 -4.29 8.02
N ASN A 155 13.39 -4.18 9.24
CA ASN A 155 14.17 -3.00 9.66
C ASN A 155 15.51 -2.92 8.92
N ARG A 156 16.17 -4.07 8.71
CA ARG A 156 17.41 -4.13 7.94
C ARG A 156 17.16 -3.77 6.47
N GLN A 157 16.11 -4.32 5.87
CA GLN A 157 15.68 -4.00 4.50
C GLN A 157 15.40 -2.49 4.35
N PHE A 158 14.72 -1.89 5.32
CA PHE A 158 14.50 -0.45 5.35
C PHE A 158 15.82 0.32 5.38
N ALA A 159 16.70 0.00 6.34
CA ALA A 159 17.98 0.68 6.50
C ALA A 159 18.85 0.61 5.23
N GLU A 160 18.93 -0.56 4.60
CA GLU A 160 19.67 -0.78 3.35
C GLU A 160 19.10 0.03 2.16
N ASN A 161 17.79 0.27 2.13
CA ASN A 161 17.12 1.01 1.05
C ASN A 161 16.86 2.49 1.37
N ARG A 162 17.11 2.94 2.60
CA ARG A 162 16.70 4.25 3.13
C ARG A 162 17.11 5.42 2.25
N VAL A 163 18.38 5.46 1.81
CA VAL A 163 18.90 6.54 0.96
C VAL A 163 18.16 6.61 -0.37
N ARG A 164 17.95 5.46 -1.02
CA ARG A 164 17.23 5.39 -2.30
C ARG A 164 15.76 5.75 -2.14
N LEU A 165 15.11 5.29 -1.08
CA LEU A 165 13.72 5.59 -0.77
C LEU A 165 13.52 7.09 -0.52
N ARG A 166 14.41 7.73 0.25
CA ARG A 166 14.36 9.18 0.50
C ARG A 166 14.55 9.99 -0.78
N ALA A 167 15.45 9.55 -1.65
CA ALA A 167 15.63 10.18 -2.97
C ALA A 167 14.36 10.06 -3.83
N ALA A 168 13.67 8.91 -3.79
CA ALA A 168 12.41 8.71 -4.49
C ALA A 168 11.28 9.62 -3.96
N VAL A 169 11.15 9.77 -2.63
CA VAL A 169 10.20 10.73 -2.03
C VAL A 169 10.51 12.16 -2.48
N ALA A 170 11.77 12.57 -2.46
CA ALA A 170 12.18 13.91 -2.88
C ALA A 170 11.93 14.15 -4.38
N HIS A 171 12.15 13.14 -5.23
CA HIS A 171 11.84 13.20 -6.66
C HIS A 171 10.32 13.36 -6.86
N TRP A 172 9.53 12.47 -6.27
CA TRP A 172 8.06 12.51 -6.34
C TRP A 172 7.50 13.86 -5.87
N ASN A 173 8.03 14.42 -4.79
CA ASN A 173 7.54 15.69 -4.23
C ASN A 173 7.81 16.91 -5.14
N ARG A 174 8.85 16.85 -5.98
CA ARG A 174 9.17 17.90 -6.96
C ARG A 174 8.41 17.74 -8.27
N SER A 175 7.95 16.53 -8.57
CA SER A 175 7.20 16.27 -9.79
C SER A 175 5.89 17.04 -9.77
N PRO A 176 5.46 17.65 -10.90
CA PRO A 176 4.21 18.40 -10.96
C PRO A 176 3.05 17.51 -10.54
N ARG A 177 2.39 17.84 -9.43
CA ARG A 177 1.10 17.24 -9.09
C ARG A 177 0.09 17.85 -10.06
N THR A 178 -0.62 17.02 -10.82
CA THR A 178 -1.63 17.51 -11.77
C THR A 178 -2.61 18.44 -11.04
N GLY A 179 -2.57 19.73 -11.37
CA GLY A 179 -3.45 20.76 -10.79
C GLY A 179 -2.81 21.74 -9.78
N GLU A 180 -1.57 21.54 -9.34
CA GLU A 180 -0.87 22.47 -8.42
C GLU A 180 0.42 23.03 -9.05
N PRO A 181 0.74 24.33 -8.86
CA PRO A 181 2.04 24.88 -9.24
C PRO A 181 3.16 24.19 -8.44
N ALA A 182 4.31 23.97 -9.08
CA ALA A 182 5.49 23.37 -8.45
C ALA A 182 5.83 24.13 -7.16
N ARG A 183 5.93 23.41 -6.03
CA ARG A 183 6.33 24.01 -4.75
C ARG A 183 7.76 24.51 -4.89
N ARG A 184 7.95 25.83 -4.77
CA ARG A 184 9.28 26.45 -4.74
C ARG A 184 9.92 26.11 -3.40
N ASN A 185 11.18 25.67 -3.46
CA ASN A 185 12.06 25.58 -2.29
C ASN A 185 12.27 26.96 -1.68
#